data_AF-A0A2B0LIZ6-F1
#
_entry.id   AF-A0A2B0LIZ6-F1
#
_cell.length_a   1.000
_cell.length_b   1.000
_cell.length_c   1.000
_cell.angle_alpha   90.00
_cell.angle_beta   90.00
_cell.angle_gamma   90.00
#
_symmetry.space_group_name_H-M   'P 1'
#
loop_
_entity.id
_entity.type
_entity.pdbx_description
1 polymer ?
#
loop_
_entity_poly.entity_id
_entity_poly.type
_entity_poly.pdbx_seq_one_letter_code
_entity_poly.pdbx_strand_id
1 'polypeptide(L)' 'MKLLTTICFIVSLFFLVRAMHLLLFVKQKRSYPPALWVKKQAVQYMSFGGIGLLCTIIFYMLL' A
#
# COMPACT_ATOMS: atom_id res chain seq x y z
N MET A 1 5.67 15.91 16.70
CA MET A 1 5.32 14.47 16.72
C MET A 1 4.08 14.13 15.90
N LYS A 2 2.93 14.79 16.12
CA LYS A 2 1.69 14.56 15.34
C LYS A 2 1.82 14.78 13.81
N LEU A 3 2.71 15.67 13.39
CA LEU A 3 2.92 15.97 11.96
C LEU A 3 3.67 14.83 11.23
N LEU A 4 4.57 14.13 11.94
CA LEU A 4 5.36 13.04 11.37
C LEU A 4 4.50 11.76 11.25
N THR A 5 3.65 11.49 12.24
CA THR A 5 2.69 10.37 12.21
C THR A 5 1.62 10.58 11.14
N THR A 6 1.12 11.80 10.96
CA THR A 6 0.15 12.12 9.89
C THR A 6 0.75 11.98 8.50
N ILE A 7 1.99 12.46 8.26
CA ILE A 7 2.68 12.25 6.99
C ILE A 7 2.87 10.76 6.71
N CYS A 8 3.35 10.00 7.71
CA CYS A 8 3.59 8.57 7.55
C CYS A 8 2.28 7.80 7.28
N PHE A 9 1.17 8.20 7.92
CA PHE A 9 -0.15 7.65 7.68
C PHE A 9 -0.66 7.93 6.26
N ILE A 10 -0.51 9.17 5.77
CA ILE A 10 -0.91 9.56 4.40
C ILE A 10 -0.10 8.76 3.36
N VAL A 11 1.21 8.61 3.58
CA VAL A 11 2.08 7.82 2.68
C VAL A 11 1.65 6.35 2.66
N SER A 12 1.37 5.74 3.81
CA SER A 12 0.84 4.37 3.89
C SER A 12 -0.49 4.21 3.16
N LEU A 13 -1.42 5.16 3.34
CA LEU A 13 -2.70 5.18 2.63
C LEU A 13 -2.51 5.23 1.12
N PHE A 14 -1.60 6.07 0.63
CA PHE A 14 -1.32 6.19 -0.80
C PHE A 14 -0.85 4.87 -1.42
N PHE A 15 0.07 4.16 -0.75
CA PHE A 15 0.54 2.84 -1.20
C PHE A 15 -0.58 1.80 -1.22
N LEU A 16 -1.49 1.85 -0.23
CA LEU A 16 -2.60 0.90 -0.10
C LEU A 16 -3.68 1.13 -1.17
N VAL A 17 -4.00 2.39 -1.48
CA VAL A 17 -4.89 2.75 -2.59
C VAL A 17 -4.29 2.30 -3.93
N ARG A 18 -2.99 2.50 -4.15
CA ARG A 18 -2.31 2.00 -5.36
C ARG A 18 -2.38 0.48 -5.47
N ALA A 19 -2.20 -0.24 -4.36
CA ALA A 19 -2.32 -1.70 -4.33
C ALA A 19 -3.75 -2.17 -4.70
N MET A 20 -4.78 -1.52 -4.17
CA MET A 20 -6.17 -1.78 -4.56
C MET A 20 -6.42 -1.52 -6.04
N HIS A 21 -5.92 -0.40 -6.58
CA HIS A 21 -6.07 -0.07 -7.99
C HIS A 21 -5.41 -1.13 -8.89
N LEU A 22 -4.20 -1.57 -8.57
CA LEU A 22 -3.55 -2.67 -9.30
C LEU A 22 -4.32 -4.00 -9.18
N LEU A 23 -4.89 -4.33 -8.02
CA LEU A 23 -5.69 -5.55 -7.83
C LEU A 23 -6.99 -5.53 -8.66
N LEU A 24 -7.64 -4.37 -8.78
CA LEU A 24 -8.83 -4.20 -9.63
C LEU A 24 -8.46 -4.38 -11.11
N PHE A 25 -7.31 -3.84 -11.54
CA PHE A 25 -6.77 -4.05 -12.88
C PHE A 25 -6.41 -5.52 -13.17
N VAL A 26 -5.98 -6.30 -12.17
CA VAL A 26 -5.73 -7.75 -12.31
C VAL A 26 -7.02 -8.54 -12.56
N LYS A 27 -8.15 -8.12 -11.99
CA LYS A 27 -9.45 -8.79 -12.21
C LYS A 27 -10.00 -8.61 -13.62
N GLN A 28 -9.48 -7.66 -14.39
CA GLN A 28 -9.95 -7.38 -15.74
C GLN A 28 -9.36 -8.39 -16.74
N LYS A 29 -10.24 -9.08 -17.48
CA LYS A 29 -9.95 -10.25 -18.33
C LYS A 29 -8.98 -9.99 -19.50
N ARG A 30 -8.64 -8.73 -19.76
CA ARG A 30 -7.85 -8.27 -20.92
C ARG A 30 -6.88 -7.16 -20.49
N SER A 31 -6.06 -7.43 -19.48
CA SER A 31 -5.08 -6.48 -18.96
C SER A 31 -3.71 -6.74 -19.56
N TYR A 32 -3.20 -5.78 -20.33
CA TYR A 32 -1.80 -5.64 -20.68
C TYR A 32 -1.21 -4.66 -19.65
N PRO A 33 -0.15 -4.99 -18.87
CA PRO A 33 0.76 -6.14 -18.92
C PRO A 33 0.22 -7.41 -18.20
N PRO A 34 0.87 -8.60 -18.36
CA PRO A 34 0.40 -9.89 -17.84
C PRO A 34 0.01 -9.87 -16.36
N ALA A 35 -1.14 -10.48 -16.04
CA ALA A 35 -1.76 -10.47 -14.71
C ALA A 35 -0.82 -10.92 -13.58
N LEU A 36 0.12 -11.84 -13.86
CA LEU A 36 1.12 -12.29 -12.88
C LEU A 36 2.09 -11.17 -12.44
N TRP A 37 2.49 -10.29 -13.36
CA TRP A 37 3.40 -9.18 -13.08
C TRP A 37 2.70 -8.10 -12.25
N VAL A 38 1.48 -7.75 -12.65
CA VAL A 38 0.63 -6.78 -11.96
C VAL A 38 0.27 -7.28 -10.55
N LYS A 39 0.01 -8.58 -10.39
CA LYS A 39 -0.22 -9.20 -9.07
C LYS A 39 1.03 -9.12 -8.18
N LYS A 40 2.23 -9.38 -8.72
CA LYS A 40 3.49 -9.31 -7.97
C LYS A 40 3.76 -7.88 -7.47
N GLN A 41 3.55 -6.88 -8.33
CA GLN A 41 3.63 -5.48 -7.94
C GLN A 41 2.55 -5.10 -6.91
N ALA A 42 1.31 -5.54 -7.09
CA ALA A 42 0.24 -5.27 -6.13
C ALA A 42 0.58 -5.81 -4.74
N VAL A 43 1.11 -7.03 -4.65
CA VAL A 43 1.55 -7.64 -3.39
C VAL A 43 2.69 -6.85 -2.76
N GLN A 44 3.68 -6.39 -3.55
CA GLN A 44 4.76 -5.55 -3.03
C GLN A 44 4.24 -4.21 -2.48
N TYR A 45 3.35 -3.53 -3.20
CA TYR A 45 2.76 -2.28 -2.70
C TYR A 45 1.90 -2.50 -1.45
N MET A 46 1.20 -3.64 -1.38
CA MET A 46 0.43 -4.02 -0.21
C MET A 46 1.33 -4.28 1.01
N SER A 47 2.47 -4.96 0.83
CA SER A 47 3.44 -5.18 1.91
C SER A 47 4.09 -3.89 2.37
N PHE A 48 4.49 -3.00 1.46
CA PHE A 48 5.05 -1.69 1.83
C PHE A 48 4.03 -0.81 2.57
N GLY A 49 2.79 -0.76 2.09
CA GLY A 49 1.71 -0.03 2.75
C GLY A 49 1.41 -0.58 4.15
N GLY A 50 1.36 -1.91 4.30
CA GLY A 50 1.14 -2.59 5.57
C GLY A 50 2.25 -2.38 6.59
N ILE A 51 3.52 -2.45 6.16
CA ILE A 51 4.69 -2.18 7.03
C ILE A 51 4.66 -0.72 7.52
N GLY A 52 4.35 0.24 6.65
CA GLY A 52 4.21 1.64 7.06
C GLY A 52 3.05 1.86 8.05
N LEU A 53 1.96 1.12 7.91
CA LEU A 53 0.81 1.15 8.83
C LEU A 53 1.19 0.57 10.21
N LEU A 54 1.95 -0.53 10.23
CA LEU A 54 2.49 -1.08 11.48
C LEU A 54 3.47 -0.12 12.14
N CYS A 55 4.37 0.50 11.38
CA CYS A 55 5.29 1.51 11.91
C CYS A 55 4.56 2.72 12.49
N THR A 56 3.50 3.21 11.84
CA THR A 56 2.70 4.33 12.38
C THR A 56 1.97 3.96 13.66
N ILE A 57 1.43 2.74 13.77
CA ILE A 57 0.79 2.25 14.99
C ILE A 57 1.82 2.14 16.13
N ILE A 58 3.00 1.58 15.86
CA ILE A 58 4.07 1.48 16.86
C ILE A 58 4.50 2.88 17.32
N PHE A 59 4.74 3.81 16.37
CA PHE A 59 5.08 5.19 16.70
C PHE A 59 3.99 5.91 17.49
N TYR A 60 2.72 5.58 17.27
CA TYR A 60 1.60 6.14 18.01
C TYR A 60 1.47 5.56 19.42
N MET A 61 1.84 4.30 19.62
CA MET A 61 1.77 3.64 20.95
C MET A 61 2.97 3.97 21.84
N LEU A 62 4.13 4.26 21.25
CA LEU A 62 5.39 4.52 21.96
C LEU A 62 5.57 5.99 22.34
N LEU A 63 4.69 6.89 21.87
CA LEU A 63 4.80 8.35 22.01
C LEU A 63 3.51 8.99 22.52
#